data_AF-E2BGI2-F1
#
_entry.id   AF-E2BGI2-F1
#
_cell.length_a   1.000
_cell.length_b   1.000
_cell.length_c   1.000
_cell.angle_alpha   90.00
_cell.angle_beta   90.00
_cell.angle_gamma   90.00
#
_symmetry.space_group_name_H-M   'P 1'
#
loop_
_entity.id
_entity.type
_entity.pdbx_description
1 polymer ?
#
loop_
_entity_poly.entity_id
_entity_poly.type
_entity_poly.pdbx_seq_one_letter_code
_entity_poly.pdbx_strand_id
1 'polypeptide(L)'
;MLNGILQELEFVEKDDDDNMSKALRLLAARWACKLGHIQCRVTAMSSLLSNLTDPKFKFQPWWKDWIYCAGMMMGTESMSNRLFEIYNNTKDVNYKKYLCCAEDIEILMQNVANLWSFTPTQDERMHLNRIITKKLGVVEYIIENYFEIHHSW
;
A
#
# COMPACT_ATOMS: atom_id res chain seq x y z
N MET A 1 -13.06 -6.56 -20.28
CA MET A 1 -12.27 -7.81 -20.33
C MET A 1 -11.82 -8.26 -18.93
N LEU A 2 -11.24 -7.38 -18.09
CA LEU A 2 -10.86 -7.75 -16.72
C LEU A 2 -12.07 -8.10 -15.83
N ASN A 3 -13.16 -7.34 -15.92
CA ASN A 3 -14.33 -7.49 -15.02
C ASN A 3 -14.97 -8.89 -15.01
N GLY A 4 -14.98 -9.62 -16.14
CA GLY A 4 -15.54 -10.97 -16.20
C GLY A 4 -14.72 -11.97 -15.39
N ILE A 5 -13.38 -11.91 -15.53
CA ILE A 5 -12.43 -12.70 -14.74
C ILE A 5 -12.53 -12.34 -13.25
N LEU A 6 -12.77 -11.07 -12.91
CA LEU A 6 -12.84 -10.59 -11.52
C LEU A 6 -14.15 -10.96 -10.80
N GLN A 7 -15.27 -11.08 -11.52
CA GLN A 7 -16.54 -11.53 -10.94
C GLN A 7 -16.50 -13.01 -10.55
N GLU A 8 -15.80 -13.84 -11.32
CA GLU A 8 -15.70 -15.28 -11.04
C GLU A 8 -14.65 -15.63 -9.98
N LEU A 9 -13.55 -14.87 -9.94
CA LEU A 9 -12.41 -15.25 -9.11
C LEU A 9 -12.62 -14.96 -7.64
N GLU A 10 -13.39 -13.92 -7.29
CA GLU A 10 -13.39 -13.30 -5.95
C GLU A 10 -11.97 -12.85 -5.54
N PHE A 11 -11.83 -11.75 -4.79
CA PHE A 11 -10.51 -11.23 -4.40
C PHE A 11 -9.91 -11.94 -3.17
N VAL A 12 -10.38 -13.17 -2.89
CA VAL A 12 -10.03 -13.97 -1.72
C VAL A 12 -9.53 -15.33 -2.21
N GLU A 13 -8.50 -15.86 -1.58
CA GLU A 13 -8.01 -17.20 -1.89
C GLU A 13 -9.04 -18.26 -1.50
N LYS A 14 -9.22 -19.24 -2.38
CA LYS A 14 -10.05 -20.42 -2.14
C LYS A 14 -9.15 -21.64 -1.95
N ASP A 15 -9.33 -22.37 -0.86
CA ASP A 15 -8.42 -23.45 -0.46
C ASP A 15 -8.42 -24.62 -1.46
N ASP A 16 -9.56 -24.84 -2.13
CA ASP A 16 -9.84 -25.88 -3.12
C ASP A 16 -9.31 -25.60 -4.53
N ASP A 17 -8.81 -24.38 -4.80
CA ASP A 17 -8.16 -24.07 -6.08
C ASP A 17 -6.84 -24.84 -6.26
N ASP A 18 -6.58 -25.27 -7.49
CA ASP A 18 -5.26 -25.73 -7.91
C ASP A 18 -4.23 -24.57 -7.91
N ASN A 19 -2.95 -24.93 -7.95
CA ASN A 19 -1.85 -23.94 -7.88
C ASN A 19 -1.85 -22.93 -9.03
N MET A 20 -2.25 -23.33 -10.23
CA MET A 20 -2.31 -22.44 -11.39
C MET A 20 -3.46 -21.44 -11.25
N SER A 21 -4.62 -21.91 -10.79
CA SER A 21 -5.79 -21.08 -10.48
C SER A 21 -5.49 -20.07 -9.37
N LYS A 22 -4.81 -20.48 -8.29
CA LYS A 22 -4.31 -19.57 -7.23
C LYS A 22 -3.37 -18.50 -7.76
N ALA A 23 -2.40 -18.87 -8.60
CA ALA A 23 -1.45 -17.94 -9.19
C ALA A 23 -2.14 -16.93 -10.13
N LEU A 24 -3.07 -17.41 -10.97
CA LEU A 24 -3.85 -16.56 -11.86
C LEU A 24 -4.73 -15.59 -11.06
N ARG A 25 -5.38 -16.06 -9.99
CA ARG A 25 -6.19 -15.22 -9.10
C ARG A 25 -5.36 -14.10 -8.47
N LEU A 26 -4.21 -14.43 -7.91
CA LEU A 26 -3.31 -13.45 -7.32
C LEU A 26 -2.86 -12.41 -8.36
N LEU A 27 -2.52 -12.84 -9.58
CA LEU A 27 -2.11 -11.94 -10.65
C LEU A 27 -3.26 -11.03 -11.11
N ALA A 28 -4.45 -11.59 -11.31
CA ALA A 28 -5.64 -10.84 -11.72
C ALA A 28 -6.03 -9.80 -10.68
N ALA A 29 -6.05 -10.17 -9.39
CA ALA A 29 -6.25 -9.25 -8.28
C ALA A 29 -5.20 -8.13 -8.32
N ARG A 30 -3.91 -8.50 -8.43
CA ARG A 30 -2.77 -7.57 -8.49
C ARG A 30 -2.94 -6.49 -9.54
N TRP A 31 -3.31 -6.88 -10.76
CA TRP A 31 -3.53 -5.93 -11.84
C TRP A 31 -4.81 -5.12 -11.67
N ALA A 32 -5.89 -5.73 -11.17
CA ALA A 32 -7.15 -5.04 -10.96
C ALA A 32 -7.02 -3.84 -10.02
N CYS A 33 -6.47 -4.00 -8.81
CA CYS A 33 -6.38 -2.82 -7.91
C CYS A 33 -5.38 -1.79 -8.45
N LYS A 34 -4.28 -2.23 -9.07
CA LYS A 34 -3.29 -1.32 -9.68
C LYS A 34 -3.89 -0.47 -10.81
N LEU A 35 -4.87 -1.00 -11.52
CA LEU A 35 -5.60 -0.32 -12.59
C LEU A 35 -6.82 0.48 -12.09
N GLY A 36 -7.02 0.64 -10.77
CA GLY A 36 -8.12 1.44 -10.26
C GLY A 36 -9.40 0.69 -9.95
N HIS A 37 -9.42 -0.65 -10.01
CA HIS A 37 -10.66 -1.41 -9.78
C HIS A 37 -11.13 -1.27 -8.33
N ILE A 38 -12.25 -0.56 -8.13
CA ILE A 38 -12.74 -0.15 -6.80
C ILE A 38 -12.98 -1.36 -5.89
N GLN A 39 -13.70 -2.38 -6.36
CA GLN A 39 -14.02 -3.55 -5.53
C GLN A 39 -12.75 -4.30 -5.09
N CYS A 40 -11.71 -4.32 -5.93
CA CYS A 40 -10.44 -4.94 -5.57
C CYS A 40 -9.82 -4.19 -4.39
N ARG A 41 -9.76 -2.86 -4.48
CA ARG A 41 -9.17 -1.99 -3.46
C ARG A 41 -9.94 -2.05 -2.14
N VAL A 42 -11.27 -2.05 -2.22
CA VAL A 42 -12.14 -2.20 -1.03
C VAL A 42 -11.89 -3.55 -0.34
N THR A 43 -11.81 -4.65 -1.09
CA THR A 43 -11.53 -5.96 -0.50
C THR A 43 -10.11 -6.03 0.11
N ALA A 44 -9.12 -5.47 -0.57
CA ALA A 44 -7.75 -5.40 -0.05
C ALA A 44 -7.66 -4.54 1.21
N MET A 45 -8.33 -3.38 1.22
CA MET A 45 -8.40 -2.48 2.38
C MET A 45 -9.07 -3.15 3.57
N SER A 46 -10.20 -3.82 3.35
CA SER A 46 -10.89 -4.60 4.39
C SER A 46 -9.98 -5.70 4.94
N SER A 47 -9.28 -6.43 4.07
CA SER A 47 -8.37 -7.51 4.48
C SER A 47 -7.18 -6.98 5.27
N LEU A 48 -6.60 -5.84 4.86
CA LEU A 48 -5.55 -5.16 5.59
C LEU A 48 -6.06 -4.69 6.96
N LEU A 49 -7.22 -4.04 7.01
CA LEU A 49 -7.81 -3.58 8.28
C LEU A 49 -8.04 -4.74 9.24
N SER A 50 -8.65 -5.84 8.77
CA SER A 50 -8.86 -7.06 9.57
C SER A 50 -7.54 -7.60 10.12
N ASN A 51 -6.47 -7.61 9.32
CA ASN A 51 -5.16 -8.07 9.77
C ASN A 51 -4.50 -7.11 10.79
N LEU A 52 -4.76 -5.80 10.71
CA LEU A 52 -4.25 -4.80 11.67
C LEU A 52 -5.04 -4.77 12.99
N THR A 53 -6.28 -5.23 12.99
CA THR A 53 -7.17 -5.25 14.16
C THR A 53 -7.21 -6.59 14.88
N ASP A 54 -7.15 -7.70 14.14
CA ASP A 54 -7.26 -9.06 14.69
C ASP A 54 -5.99 -9.88 14.37
N PRO A 55 -5.18 -10.23 15.38
CA PRO A 55 -3.99 -11.06 15.19
C PRO A 55 -4.31 -12.50 14.74
N LYS A 56 -5.56 -12.94 14.86
CA LYS A 56 -6.03 -14.25 14.36
C LYS A 56 -6.32 -14.22 12.87
N PHE A 57 -6.65 -13.06 12.30
CA PHE A 57 -6.90 -12.94 10.87
C PHE A 57 -5.59 -13.06 10.10
N LYS A 58 -5.46 -14.13 9.31
CA LYS A 58 -4.28 -14.40 8.50
C LYS A 58 -4.71 -14.79 7.09
N PHE A 59 -4.10 -14.14 6.12
CA PHE A 59 -4.05 -14.62 4.74
C PHE A 59 -2.71 -15.32 4.49
N GLN A 60 -2.63 -16.05 3.38
CA GLN A 60 -1.41 -16.75 3.01
C GLN A 60 -0.24 -15.78 2.80
N PRO A 61 1.01 -16.15 3.17
CA PRO A 61 2.15 -15.23 3.14
C PRO A 61 2.40 -14.55 1.79
N TRP A 62 2.17 -15.24 0.67
CA TRP A 62 2.37 -14.68 -0.69
C TRP A 62 1.36 -13.58 -1.07
N TRP A 63 0.27 -13.42 -0.32
CA TRP A 63 -0.67 -12.32 -0.47
C TRP A 63 -0.27 -11.06 0.28
N LYS A 64 0.65 -11.16 1.25
CA LYS A 64 0.99 -10.07 2.17
C LYS A 64 1.31 -8.77 1.45
N ASP A 65 2.38 -8.76 0.66
CA ASP A 65 2.88 -7.54 0.04
C ASP A 65 1.82 -6.86 -0.84
N TRP A 66 1.02 -7.69 -1.49
CA TRP A 66 -0.09 -7.23 -2.33
C TRP A 66 -1.23 -6.64 -1.50
N ILE A 67 -1.77 -7.36 -0.51
CA ILE A 67 -2.88 -6.89 0.32
C ILE A 67 -2.50 -5.61 1.05
N TYR A 68 -1.29 -5.54 1.60
CA TYR A 68 -0.82 -4.35 2.29
C TYR A 68 -0.72 -3.14 1.36
N CYS A 69 -0.09 -3.28 0.19
CA CYS A 69 0.03 -2.16 -0.74
C CYS A 69 -1.33 -1.77 -1.36
N ALA A 70 -2.12 -2.74 -1.83
CA ALA A 70 -3.42 -2.49 -2.44
C ALA A 70 -4.45 -1.94 -1.45
N GLY A 71 -4.42 -2.41 -0.19
CA GLY A 71 -5.25 -1.86 0.87
C GLY A 71 -4.84 -0.43 1.22
N MET A 72 -3.54 -0.14 1.24
CA MET A 72 -3.04 1.22 1.45
C MET A 72 -3.35 2.18 0.29
N MET A 73 -3.67 1.73 -0.92
CA MET A 73 -4.16 2.62 -1.99
C MET A 73 -5.40 3.42 -1.56
N MET A 74 -6.24 2.83 -0.70
CA MET A 74 -7.40 3.49 -0.04
C MET A 74 -7.18 3.65 1.48
N GLY A 75 -5.92 3.62 1.93
CA GLY A 75 -5.58 3.62 3.35
C GLY A 75 -5.95 4.93 4.04
N THR A 76 -6.33 4.84 5.30
CA THR A 76 -6.59 6.00 6.16
C THR A 76 -5.35 6.36 6.99
N GLU A 77 -5.41 7.52 7.65
CA GLU A 77 -4.38 7.92 8.62
C GLU A 77 -4.20 6.89 9.73
N SER A 78 -5.31 6.36 10.28
CA SER A 78 -5.28 5.32 11.32
C SER A 78 -4.54 4.06 10.86
N MET A 79 -4.80 3.61 9.62
CA MET A 79 -4.09 2.46 9.05
C MET A 79 -2.59 2.77 8.88
N SER A 80 -2.26 3.97 8.42
CA SER A 80 -0.88 4.42 8.29
C SER A 80 -0.16 4.41 9.64
N ASN A 81 -0.77 4.96 10.69
CA ASN A 81 -0.21 4.96 12.05
C ASN A 81 0.09 3.54 12.55
N ARG A 82 -0.81 2.59 12.30
CA ARG A 82 -0.59 1.17 12.65
C ARG A 82 0.58 0.55 11.87
N LEU A 83 0.70 0.84 10.58
CA LEU A 83 1.84 0.38 9.78
C LEU A 83 3.16 1.01 10.24
N PHE A 84 3.13 2.27 10.68
CA PHE A 84 4.29 2.93 11.29
C PHE A 84 4.71 2.28 12.59
N GLU A 85 3.78 1.95 13.48
CA GLU A 85 4.07 1.22 14.73
C GLU A 85 4.75 -0.12 14.42
N ILE A 86 4.20 -0.88 13.46
CA ILE A 86 4.78 -2.17 13.05
C ILE A 86 6.18 -1.97 12.46
N TYR A 87 6.37 -0.98 11.58
CA TYR A 87 7.68 -0.64 11.06
C TYR A 87 8.65 -0.28 12.19
N ASN A 88 8.22 0.52 13.16
CA ASN A 88 9.11 0.96 14.24
C ASN A 88 9.56 -0.21 15.12
N ASN A 89 8.66 -1.17 15.37
CA ASN A 89 8.91 -2.35 16.20
C ASN A 89 9.75 -3.41 15.47
N THR A 90 9.55 -3.59 14.16
CA THR A 90 10.17 -4.69 13.40
C THR A 90 11.38 -4.25 12.57
N LYS A 91 11.45 -2.97 12.22
CA LYS A 91 12.35 -2.39 11.22
C LYS A 91 12.25 -3.04 9.83
N ASP A 92 11.16 -3.75 9.53
CA ASP A 92 10.93 -4.35 8.21
C ASP A 92 10.66 -3.25 7.18
N VAL A 93 11.61 -3.09 6.25
CA VAL A 93 11.60 -2.05 5.22
C VAL A 93 10.42 -2.16 4.24
N ASN A 94 9.73 -3.29 4.18
CA ASN A 94 8.56 -3.44 3.32
C ASN A 94 7.39 -2.57 3.80
N TYR A 95 7.26 -2.32 5.10
CA TYR A 95 6.23 -1.41 5.61
C TYR A 95 6.41 0.03 5.11
N LYS A 96 7.65 0.48 4.89
CA LYS A 96 7.91 1.77 4.21
C LYS A 96 7.28 1.79 2.81
N LYS A 97 7.43 0.70 2.06
CA LYS A 97 6.86 0.56 0.70
C LYS A 97 5.33 0.56 0.74
N TYR A 98 4.72 -0.11 1.72
CA TYR A 98 3.26 -0.16 1.86
C TYR A 98 2.66 1.20 2.21
N LEU A 99 3.29 1.94 3.12
CA LEU A 99 2.93 3.32 3.46
C LEU A 99 2.97 4.23 2.23
N CYS A 100 3.95 4.04 1.35
CA CYS A 100 4.06 4.76 0.08
C CYS A 100 3.00 4.36 -0.95
N CYS A 101 2.18 3.32 -0.72
CA CYS A 101 1.15 2.91 -1.67
C CYS A 101 -0.11 3.78 -1.63
N ALA A 102 -0.29 4.64 -0.62
CA ALA A 102 -1.38 5.61 -0.54
C ALA A 102 -1.56 6.44 -1.82
N GLU A 103 -2.79 6.51 -2.33
CA GLU A 103 -3.14 7.33 -3.49
C GLU A 103 -3.72 8.69 -3.11
N ASP A 104 -4.34 8.79 -1.93
CA ASP A 104 -4.65 10.07 -1.34
C ASP A 104 -3.35 10.84 -1.07
N ILE A 105 -3.23 12.04 -1.67
CA ILE A 105 -1.99 12.81 -1.66
C ILE A 105 -1.64 13.30 -0.26
N GLU A 106 -2.63 13.67 0.56
CA GLU A 106 -2.43 14.16 1.91
C GLU A 106 -1.91 13.01 2.80
N ILE A 107 -2.56 11.84 2.73
CA ILE A 107 -2.11 10.64 3.44
C ILE A 107 -0.70 10.22 2.98
N LEU A 108 -0.43 10.23 1.68
CA LEU A 108 0.88 9.89 1.14
C LEU A 108 1.96 10.84 1.67
N MET A 109 1.71 12.14 1.64
CA MET A 109 2.69 13.15 2.08
C MET A 109 2.90 13.10 3.59
N GLN A 110 1.86 12.87 4.39
CA GLN A 110 1.98 12.60 5.82
C GLN A 110 2.84 11.37 6.09
N ASN A 111 2.65 10.29 5.33
CA ASN A 111 3.46 9.09 5.43
C ASN A 111 4.93 9.35 5.07
N VAL A 112 5.19 10.12 4.02
CA VAL A 112 6.56 10.48 3.63
C VAL A 112 7.25 11.30 4.72
N ALA A 113 6.57 12.31 5.26
CA ALA A 113 7.09 13.16 6.33
C ALA A 113 7.45 12.34 7.58
N ASN A 114 6.54 11.44 8.00
CA ASN A 114 6.79 10.53 9.11
C ASN A 114 8.01 9.64 8.82
N LEU A 115 8.09 9.01 7.65
CA LEU A 115 9.23 8.17 7.28
C LEU A 115 10.56 8.94 7.29
N TRP A 116 10.57 10.19 6.85
CA TRP A 116 11.77 11.03 6.82
C TRP A 116 12.35 11.27 8.20
N SER A 117 11.49 11.54 9.19
CA SER A 117 11.91 11.73 10.58
C SER A 117 12.69 10.52 11.15
N PHE A 118 12.47 9.32 10.58
CA PHE A 118 13.11 8.06 10.98
C PHE A 118 14.15 7.53 9.99
N THR A 119 14.39 8.17 8.84
CA THR A 119 15.43 7.76 7.87
C THR A 119 16.72 8.56 8.07
N PRO A 120 17.73 8.01 8.76
CA PRO A 120 18.93 8.75 9.13
C PRO A 120 19.79 9.11 7.91
N THR A 121 19.87 8.25 6.90
CA THR A 121 20.83 8.45 5.79
C THR A 121 20.23 9.23 4.62
N GLN A 122 21.08 10.00 3.92
CA GLN A 122 20.71 10.69 2.68
C GLN A 122 20.27 9.68 1.59
N ASP A 123 20.90 8.51 1.54
CA ASP A 123 20.58 7.45 0.58
C ASP A 123 19.16 6.89 0.78
N GLU A 124 18.73 6.68 2.02
CA GLU A 124 17.37 6.24 2.32
C GLU A 124 16.33 7.29 1.92
N ARG A 125 16.61 8.57 2.14
CA ARG A 125 15.75 9.68 1.70
C ARG A 125 15.66 9.73 0.17
N MET A 126 16.78 9.62 -0.53
CA MET A 126 16.81 9.55 -2.00
C MET A 126 16.01 8.35 -2.54
N HIS A 127 16.11 7.19 -1.89
CA HIS A 127 15.33 6.01 -2.29
C HIS A 127 13.83 6.26 -2.15
N LEU A 128 13.40 6.87 -1.04
CA LEU A 128 11.99 7.21 -0.82
C LEU A 128 11.48 8.20 -1.87
N ASN A 129 12.28 9.24 -2.16
CA ASN A 129 11.95 10.24 -3.18
C ASN A 129 11.75 9.60 -4.56
N ARG A 130 12.59 8.64 -4.92
CA ARG A 130 12.48 7.90 -6.19
C ARG A 130 11.20 7.06 -6.28
N ILE A 131 10.65 6.61 -5.15
CA ILE A 131 9.38 5.86 -5.12
C ILE A 131 8.22 6.82 -5.35
N ILE A 132 8.17 7.93 -4.61
CA ILE A 132 7.00 8.82 -4.60
C ILE A 132 6.92 9.73 -5.83
N THR A 133 8.04 10.16 -6.39
CA THR A 133 8.06 11.03 -7.60
C THR A 133 7.52 10.35 -8.86
N LYS A 134 7.38 9.02 -8.83
CA LYS A 134 6.73 8.25 -9.91
C LYS A 134 5.21 8.26 -9.82
N LYS A 135 4.63 8.79 -8.74
CA LYS A 135 3.18 8.86 -8.54
C LYS A 135 2.63 10.15 -9.14
N LEU A 136 1.49 10.02 -9.82
CA LEU A 136 0.76 11.15 -10.37
C LEU A 136 0.38 12.12 -9.23
N GLY A 137 0.43 13.42 -9.50
CA GLY A 137 0.07 14.47 -8.54
C GLY A 137 1.14 14.80 -7.48
N VAL A 138 2.12 13.92 -7.22
CA VAL A 138 3.16 14.20 -6.21
C VAL A 138 4.06 15.37 -6.61
N VAL A 139 4.46 15.44 -7.88
CA VAL A 139 5.31 16.55 -8.36
C VAL A 139 4.56 17.87 -8.31
N GLU A 140 3.29 17.89 -8.73
CA GLU A 140 2.42 19.07 -8.67
C GLU A 140 2.24 19.53 -7.23
N TYR A 141 1.91 18.61 -6.31
CA TYR A 141 1.79 18.90 -4.89
C TYR A 141 3.06 19.52 -4.30
N ILE A 142 4.23 18.98 -4.62
CA ILE A 142 5.52 19.52 -4.13
C ILE A 142 5.76 20.93 -4.66
N ILE A 143 5.42 21.20 -5.92
CA ILE A 143 5.58 22.53 -6.52
C ILE A 143 4.63 23.53 -5.85
N GLU A 144 3.36 23.16 -5.68
CA GLU A 144 2.33 24.02 -5.09
C GLU A 144 2.61 24.34 -3.61
N ASN A 145 3.21 23.40 -2.88
CA ASN A 145 3.48 23.52 -1.44
C ASN A 145 4.97 23.73 -1.14
N TYR A 146 5.78 24.15 -2.13
CA TYR A 146 7.23 24.23 -2.02
C TYR A 146 7.70 25.00 -0.77
N PHE A 147 7.08 26.15 -0.48
CA PHE A 147 7.50 26.98 0.66
C PHE A 147 7.20 26.35 2.01
N GLU A 148 6.06 25.66 2.17
CA GLU A 148 5.71 24.97 3.42
C GLU A 148 6.60 23.75 3.66
N ILE A 149 6.88 23.05 2.57
CA ILE A 149 7.69 21.84 2.56
C ILE A 149 9.17 22.15 2.80
N HIS A 150 9.74 23.16 2.11
CA HIS A 150 11.16 23.52 2.21
C HIS A 150 11.59 23.94 3.63
N HIS A 151 10.67 24.44 4.45
CA HIS A 151 10.95 24.76 5.85
C HIS A 151 10.79 23.59 6.82
N SER A 152 10.19 22.49 6.37
CA SER A 152 9.93 21.27 7.15
C SER A 152 10.90 20.13 6.83
N TRP A 153 11.73 20.30 5.80
CA TRP A 153 12.64 19.31 5.20
C TRP A 153 14.12 19.61 5.46
#